data_AF-A0A4P8HLZ8-F1
#
_entry.id   AF-A0A4P8HLZ8-F1
#
_cell.length_a   1.000
_cell.length_b   1.000
_cell.length_c   1.000
_cell.angle_alpha   90.00
_cell.angle_beta   90.00
_cell.angle_gamma   90.00
#
_symmetry.space_group_name_H-M   'P 1'
#
loop_
_entity.id
_entity.type
_entity.pdbx_description
1 polymer ?
#
loop_
_entity_poly.entity_id
_entity_poly.type
_entity_poly.pdbx_seq_one_letter_code
_entity_poly.pdbx_strand_id
1 'polypeptide(L)'
;MIHFNDVQLQDNARDSAQDNITQLGRRKILAGDIVTMDGRRTIHRQGRVCIDGAVIVAVLGQGEPLPAGFAGVAVTATGGTIFPGLIDLHNHLTYNMLPLWQVPKRYTNRNQWRTEEASYQSDVARPASLLARHPDAGYTRAIIRYAECRSLFGGVTTAQGMSLSSSNGTRKLFEGLVRNVEQPLEQDWPTAACQTLDYHPDEIASKLVPALATGMPFFYHLSEGTDRVARQRFRDLLLDDGKWAVGKSMICIHCVGLKSRDFDVMARTAGMVWSPTSNLLLYGRTADVAAAKKRGVPIALGADWSPSGCKNLLGELKVARAVSAKRGGLFSPRELVEMVTSQPAAMLGWARHVGTIAAGLRADLLVIEGINADPYTALIDAEETAIRAILIDGRIRVAEAGALTAADPLTSESCTIGGKQYHIDLVEKGDDAMGGMTLAEAVDKLAHGLANLPRLAEEQAPPAGLMARGAGMAAREEWRLELDMEDGEHGHGHGHAHEHAHGHGRARAAAFAAPGGKVAPRAAAEAPVRPMALDPLTAVDDEDFIERLLGNPNLPGYVRKSLRSGAPS
;
A
#
# COMPACT_ATOMS: atom_id res chain seq x y z
N MET A 1 10.37 2.16 20.99
CA MET A 1 11.59 2.45 20.18
C MET A 1 12.07 1.13 19.61
N ILE A 2 12.21 1.03 18.28
CA ILE A 2 12.67 -0.20 17.62
C ILE A 2 14.19 -0.31 17.80
N HIS A 3 14.66 -1.44 18.30
CA HIS A 3 16.09 -1.74 18.43
C HIS A 3 16.55 -2.59 17.25
N PHE A 4 17.62 -2.16 16.59
CA PHE A 4 18.25 -2.84 15.46
C PHE A 4 19.62 -3.39 15.86
N ASN A 5 20.06 -4.44 15.17
CA ASN A 5 21.45 -4.91 15.25
C ASN A 5 22.27 -4.32 14.09
N ASP A 6 23.56 -4.06 14.31
CA ASP A 6 24.47 -3.59 13.27
C ASP A 6 24.67 -4.67 12.18
N VAL A 7 24.10 -4.47 11.00
CA VAL A 7 24.33 -5.31 9.81
C VAL A 7 24.74 -4.44 8.64
N GLN A 8 25.88 -4.74 8.01
CA GLN A 8 26.22 -4.17 6.72
C GLN A 8 25.71 -5.08 5.61
N LEU A 9 24.73 -4.61 4.84
CA LEU A 9 24.37 -5.24 3.57
C LEU A 9 25.56 -5.06 2.60
N GLN A 10 26.18 -6.16 2.17
CA GLN A 10 27.26 -6.08 1.18
C GLN A 10 26.69 -5.68 -0.19
N ASP A 11 27.40 -4.80 -0.89
CA ASP A 11 27.09 -4.37 -2.25
C ASP A 11 26.78 -5.57 -3.17
N ASN A 12 25.70 -5.43 -3.94
CA ASN A 12 25.14 -6.46 -4.82
C ASN A 12 26.18 -7.09 -5.77
N ALA A 13 26.77 -8.20 -5.32
CA ALA A 13 27.48 -9.16 -6.17
C ALA A 13 26.97 -10.57 -5.81
N ARG A 14 25.78 -10.94 -6.30
CA ARG A 14 25.08 -12.19 -5.90
C ARG A 14 24.68 -13.13 -7.03
N ASP A 15 25.17 -12.93 -8.25
CA ASP A 15 24.79 -13.79 -9.37
C ASP A 15 25.34 -15.24 -9.29
N SER A 16 26.33 -15.52 -8.44
CA SER A 16 26.93 -16.87 -8.35
C SER A 16 26.62 -17.65 -7.06
N ALA A 17 26.04 -17.00 -6.05
CA ALA A 17 25.63 -17.65 -4.80
C ALA A 17 24.16 -18.11 -4.83
N GLN A 18 23.33 -17.48 -5.65
CA GLN A 18 21.90 -17.77 -5.79
C GLN A 18 21.66 -19.20 -6.31
N ASP A 19 22.50 -19.69 -7.22
CA ASP A 19 22.32 -20.99 -7.87
C ASP A 19 22.63 -22.20 -6.99
N ASN A 20 23.54 -22.08 -6.00
CA ASN A 20 23.83 -23.19 -5.08
C ASN A 20 22.86 -23.26 -3.88
N ILE A 21 22.14 -22.19 -3.56
CA ILE A 21 21.14 -22.14 -2.49
C ILE A 21 19.79 -22.73 -2.95
N THR A 22 19.56 -22.85 -4.26
CA THR A 22 18.27 -23.32 -4.83
C THR A 22 17.95 -24.80 -4.60
N GLN A 23 18.89 -25.66 -4.17
CA GLN A 23 18.58 -27.09 -3.97
C GLN A 23 18.16 -27.47 -2.53
N LEU A 24 18.59 -26.75 -1.50
CA LEU A 24 18.34 -27.13 -0.09
C LEU A 24 17.23 -26.33 0.64
N GLY A 25 16.65 -25.31 0.01
CA GLY A 25 15.58 -24.47 0.60
C GLY A 25 14.33 -24.30 -0.26
N ARG A 26 14.24 -24.98 -1.42
CA ARG A 26 13.16 -24.78 -2.39
C ARG A 26 11.82 -25.33 -1.95
N ARG A 27 11.79 -26.50 -1.30
CA ARG A 27 10.54 -27.11 -0.80
C ARG A 27 10.36 -26.84 0.69
N LYS A 28 9.14 -26.45 1.08
CA LYS A 28 8.76 -26.19 2.47
C LYS A 28 7.42 -26.85 2.77
N ILE A 29 7.23 -27.30 4.01
CA ILE A 29 5.92 -27.71 4.52
C ILE A 29 5.62 -26.87 5.75
N LEU A 30 4.57 -26.06 5.68
CA LEU A 30 4.08 -25.27 6.80
C LEU A 30 2.88 -25.97 7.43
N ALA A 31 2.90 -26.21 8.74
CA ALA A 31 1.82 -26.86 9.47
C ALA A 31 1.15 -25.91 10.46
N GLY A 32 -0.17 -25.82 10.42
CA GLY A 32 -1.00 -24.94 11.23
C GLY A 32 -2.47 -25.03 10.84
N ASP A 33 -3.31 -24.16 11.38
CA ASP A 33 -4.66 -23.99 10.84
C ASP A 33 -4.58 -23.20 9.54
N ILE A 34 -5.26 -23.64 8.48
CA ILE A 34 -5.17 -23.00 7.16
C ILE A 34 -6.53 -22.45 6.79
N VAL A 35 -6.63 -21.12 6.70
CA VAL A 35 -7.83 -20.43 6.23
C VAL A 35 -7.65 -20.14 4.74
N THR A 36 -8.31 -20.91 3.87
CA THR A 36 -8.02 -20.85 2.43
C THR A 36 -8.55 -19.58 1.76
N MET A 37 -9.52 -18.91 2.38
CA MET A 37 -10.30 -17.78 1.82
C MET A 37 -11.03 -18.11 0.51
N ASP A 38 -11.27 -19.39 0.22
CA ASP A 38 -12.10 -19.79 -0.90
C ASP A 38 -13.60 -19.47 -0.67
N GLY A 39 -14.38 -19.58 -1.74
CA GLY A 39 -15.84 -19.39 -1.68
C GLY A 39 -16.58 -20.45 -0.84
N ARG A 40 -15.92 -21.56 -0.47
CA ARG A 40 -16.49 -22.66 0.32
C ARG A 40 -16.29 -22.49 1.82
N ARG A 41 -15.55 -21.45 2.25
CA ARG A 41 -15.20 -21.18 3.65
C ARG A 41 -14.32 -22.29 4.26
N THR A 42 -13.45 -22.87 3.44
CA THR A 42 -12.65 -24.01 3.88
C THR A 42 -11.62 -23.58 4.93
N ILE A 43 -11.60 -24.30 6.05
CA ILE A 43 -10.57 -24.20 7.08
C ILE A 43 -10.01 -25.60 7.31
N HIS A 44 -8.74 -25.82 6.99
CA HIS A 44 -8.06 -27.07 7.34
C HIS A 44 -7.46 -26.92 8.73
N ARG A 45 -8.12 -27.53 9.72
CA ARG A 45 -7.59 -27.60 11.08
C ARG A 45 -6.38 -28.53 11.11
N GLN A 46 -5.28 -28.10 11.73
CA GLN A 46 -4.02 -28.86 11.79
C GLN A 46 -3.57 -29.37 10.41
N GLY A 47 -3.76 -28.51 9.40
CA GLY A 47 -3.42 -28.81 8.01
C GLY A 47 -1.95 -28.58 7.70
N ARG A 48 -1.57 -28.88 6.45
CA ARG A 48 -0.23 -28.63 5.91
C ARG A 48 -0.32 -27.93 4.55
N VAL A 49 0.48 -26.88 4.35
CA VAL A 49 0.71 -26.24 3.04
C VAL A 49 2.06 -26.70 2.52
N CYS A 50 2.07 -27.37 1.37
CA CYS A 50 3.28 -27.79 0.68
C CYS A 50 3.66 -26.74 -0.37
N ILE A 51 4.86 -26.18 -0.29
CA ILE A 51 5.36 -25.09 -1.15
C ILE A 51 6.60 -25.57 -1.89
N ASP A 52 6.69 -25.34 -3.21
CA ASP A 52 7.87 -25.58 -4.04
C ASP A 52 8.25 -24.28 -4.77
N GLY A 53 9.35 -23.67 -4.33
CA GLY A 53 9.75 -22.33 -4.76
C GLY A 53 8.66 -21.31 -4.42
N ALA A 54 8.12 -20.67 -5.46
CA ALA A 54 7.08 -19.66 -5.32
C ALA A 54 5.65 -20.22 -5.24
N VAL A 55 5.45 -21.52 -5.49
CA VAL A 55 4.11 -22.07 -5.77
C VAL A 55 3.65 -22.99 -4.64
N ILE A 56 2.39 -22.87 -4.27
CA ILE A 56 1.69 -23.83 -3.41
C ILE A 56 1.41 -25.08 -4.25
N VAL A 57 1.97 -26.22 -3.86
CA VAL A 57 1.78 -27.50 -4.55
C VAL A 57 0.54 -28.22 -4.02
N ALA A 58 0.30 -28.16 -2.71
CA ALA A 58 -0.83 -28.82 -2.08
C ALA A 58 -1.26 -28.12 -0.79
N VAL A 59 -2.55 -28.18 -0.49
CA VAL A 59 -3.14 -27.83 0.80
C VAL A 59 -3.80 -29.08 1.34
N LEU A 60 -3.31 -29.57 2.46
CA LEU A 60 -3.64 -30.88 3.00
C LEU A 60 -4.35 -30.74 4.34
N GLY A 61 -5.37 -31.57 4.54
CA GLY A 61 -5.95 -31.83 5.85
C GLY A 61 -5.00 -32.57 6.80
N GLN A 62 -5.41 -32.69 8.05
CA GLN A 62 -4.72 -33.50 9.03
C GLN A 62 -4.67 -34.97 8.57
N GLY A 63 -3.48 -35.59 8.65
CA GLY A 63 -3.30 -37.01 8.31
C GLY A 63 -3.28 -37.34 6.81
N GLU A 64 -3.63 -36.41 5.92
CA GLU A 64 -3.53 -36.63 4.48
C GLU A 64 -2.08 -36.90 4.03
N PRO A 65 -1.85 -37.80 3.05
CA PRO A 65 -0.50 -38.13 2.61
C PRO A 65 0.18 -36.95 1.93
N LEU A 66 1.49 -36.81 2.15
CA LEU A 66 2.30 -35.81 1.44
C LEU A 66 2.44 -36.20 -0.04
N PRO A 67 2.47 -35.22 -0.97
CA PRO A 67 2.82 -35.50 -2.36
C PRO A 67 4.22 -36.12 -2.45
N ALA A 68 4.47 -36.97 -3.45
CA ALA A 68 5.72 -37.73 -3.58
C ALA A 68 6.98 -36.86 -3.51
N GLY A 69 6.96 -35.66 -4.10
CA GLY A 69 8.08 -34.71 -4.07
C GLY A 69 8.38 -34.06 -2.71
N PHE A 70 7.54 -34.29 -1.70
CA PHE A 70 7.67 -33.75 -0.35
C PHE A 70 8.08 -34.80 0.68
N ALA A 71 8.36 -36.04 0.26
CA ALA A 71 8.94 -37.05 1.13
C ALA A 71 10.28 -36.57 1.70
N GLY A 72 10.45 -36.61 3.03
CA GLY A 72 11.67 -36.18 3.72
C GLY A 72 11.83 -34.66 3.88
N VAL A 73 10.90 -33.84 3.37
CA VAL A 73 10.89 -32.39 3.64
C VAL A 73 10.44 -32.17 5.09
N ALA A 74 11.21 -31.41 5.85
CA ALA A 74 10.86 -31.08 7.23
C ALA A 74 9.55 -30.31 7.30
N VAL A 75 8.69 -30.69 8.27
CA VAL A 75 7.45 -29.98 8.56
C VAL A 75 7.74 -28.90 9.59
N THR A 76 7.57 -27.66 9.20
CA THR A 76 7.69 -26.52 10.11
C THR A 76 6.34 -26.25 10.75
N ALA A 77 6.22 -26.56 12.03
CA ALA A 77 5.05 -26.19 12.82
C ALA A 77 5.04 -24.68 13.03
N THR A 78 4.11 -23.98 12.39
CA THR A 78 4.00 -22.52 12.46
C THR A 78 3.42 -22.05 13.79
N GLY A 79 2.85 -22.97 14.59
CA GLY A 79 2.16 -22.72 15.85
C GLY A 79 1.09 -21.63 15.74
N GLY A 80 0.45 -21.51 14.58
CA GLY A 80 -0.41 -20.40 14.25
C GLY A 80 -1.41 -20.74 13.14
N THR A 81 -2.16 -19.71 12.74
CA THR A 81 -3.12 -19.77 11.65
C THR A 81 -2.53 -19.11 10.41
N ILE A 82 -2.62 -19.79 9.27
CA ILE A 82 -2.09 -19.39 7.96
C ILE A 82 -3.24 -18.82 7.11
N PHE A 83 -3.07 -17.58 6.67
CA PHE A 83 -3.95 -16.85 5.74
C PHE A 83 -3.20 -16.55 4.44
N PRO A 84 -3.91 -16.24 3.35
CA PRO A 84 -3.31 -15.49 2.25
C PRO A 84 -2.69 -14.19 2.81
N GLY A 85 -1.59 -13.75 2.21
CA GLY A 85 -1.03 -12.44 2.49
C GLY A 85 -2.05 -11.33 2.25
N LEU A 86 -2.00 -10.26 3.04
CA LEU A 86 -2.95 -9.17 2.89
C LEU A 86 -2.63 -8.33 1.65
N ILE A 87 -3.66 -7.78 1.02
CA ILE A 87 -3.57 -6.95 -0.18
C ILE A 87 -4.17 -5.57 0.12
N ASP A 88 -3.34 -4.53 0.04
CA ASP A 88 -3.72 -3.13 0.25
C ASP A 88 -3.93 -2.41 -1.08
N LEU A 89 -5.19 -2.17 -1.46
CA LEU A 89 -5.53 -1.56 -2.75
C LEU A 89 -5.69 -0.03 -2.70
N HIS A 90 -5.36 0.59 -1.57
CA HIS A 90 -5.34 2.05 -1.49
C HIS A 90 -4.26 2.49 -0.51
N ASN A 91 -3.12 2.93 -1.05
CA ASN A 91 -2.07 3.49 -0.25
C ASN A 91 -1.27 4.59 -0.97
N HIS A 92 -0.80 5.59 -0.22
CA HIS A 92 0.20 6.55 -0.71
C HIS A 92 1.54 6.31 0.01
N LEU A 93 2.24 5.23 -0.39
CA LEU A 93 3.44 4.73 0.30
C LEU A 93 4.52 5.80 0.51
N THR A 94 4.71 6.69 -0.47
CA THR A 94 5.67 7.80 -0.40
C THR A 94 5.44 8.74 0.78
N TYR A 95 4.24 8.78 1.36
CA TYR A 95 3.89 9.64 2.49
C TYR A 95 3.97 8.91 3.84
N ASN A 96 4.29 7.62 3.85
CA ASN A 96 4.16 6.83 5.07
C ASN A 96 5.24 7.06 6.13
N MET A 97 6.27 7.84 5.80
CA MET A 97 7.24 8.36 6.78
C MET A 97 6.69 9.53 7.62
N LEU A 98 5.58 10.15 7.23
CA LEU A 98 5.01 11.28 7.96
C LEU A 98 4.17 10.81 9.15
N PRO A 99 4.14 11.57 10.25
CA PRO A 99 3.27 11.27 11.36
C PRO A 99 1.80 11.51 11.01
N LEU A 100 0.90 10.97 11.84
CA LEU A 100 -0.53 11.26 11.74
C LEU A 100 -0.79 12.76 11.81
N TRP A 101 -1.48 13.30 10.80
CA TRP A 101 -1.84 14.71 10.77
C TRP A 101 -2.98 14.98 11.74
N GLN A 102 -2.82 16.00 12.58
CA GLN A 102 -3.87 16.46 13.48
C GLN A 102 -4.86 17.32 12.71
N VAL A 103 -5.82 16.65 12.07
CA VAL A 103 -6.80 17.28 11.20
C VAL A 103 -7.58 18.35 12.00
N PRO A 104 -7.44 19.66 11.69
CA PRO A 104 -7.85 20.71 12.62
C PRO A 104 -9.37 20.92 12.66
N LYS A 105 -10.08 20.53 11.59
CA LYS A 105 -11.52 20.70 11.43
C LYS A 105 -12.08 19.70 10.44
N ARG A 106 -13.41 19.62 10.35
CA ARG A 106 -14.08 18.77 9.36
C ARG A 106 -14.08 19.42 7.99
N TYR A 107 -13.73 18.66 6.96
CA TYR A 107 -13.89 19.07 5.56
C TYR A 107 -15.11 18.45 4.93
N THR A 108 -15.55 19.01 3.80
CA THR A 108 -16.64 18.45 3.01
C THR A 108 -16.16 17.84 1.70
N ASN A 109 -14.95 18.12 1.22
CA ASN A 109 -14.32 17.44 0.09
C ASN A 109 -12.80 17.62 0.12
N ARG A 110 -12.08 16.80 -0.66
CA ARG A 110 -10.62 16.78 -0.65
C ARG A 110 -9.92 18.07 -1.05
N ASN A 111 -10.55 18.88 -1.92
CA ASN A 111 -9.92 20.11 -2.39
C ASN A 111 -9.75 21.12 -1.25
N GLN A 112 -10.67 21.16 -0.29
CA GLN A 112 -10.59 22.09 0.84
C GLN A 112 -9.31 21.90 1.65
N TRP A 113 -9.05 20.69 2.14
CA TRP A 113 -7.84 20.47 2.93
C TRP A 113 -6.58 20.55 2.07
N ARG A 114 -6.63 20.08 0.83
CA ARG A 114 -5.44 20.04 -0.04
C ARG A 114 -4.99 21.43 -0.50
N THR A 115 -5.92 22.35 -0.74
CA THR A 115 -5.59 23.67 -1.32
C THR A 115 -5.77 24.84 -0.37
N GLU A 116 -6.58 24.70 0.68
CA GLU A 116 -6.95 25.82 1.56
C GLU A 116 -6.42 25.66 2.98
N GLU A 117 -6.09 24.44 3.44
CA GLU A 117 -5.66 24.22 4.81
C GLU A 117 -4.15 24.45 4.99
N ALA A 118 -3.81 25.48 5.76
CA ALA A 118 -2.42 25.84 6.02
C ALA A 118 -1.64 24.72 6.72
N SER A 119 -2.26 24.01 7.68
CA SER A 119 -1.57 22.92 8.38
C SER A 119 -1.29 21.72 7.48
N TYR A 120 -2.12 21.47 6.45
CA TYR A 120 -1.79 20.44 5.45
C TYR A 120 -0.51 20.80 4.69
N GLN A 121 -0.36 22.08 4.33
CA GLN A 121 0.85 22.55 3.65
C GLN A 121 2.09 22.43 4.54
N SER A 122 2.00 22.85 5.81
CA SER A 122 3.14 22.86 6.74
C SER A 122 3.51 21.48 7.28
N ASP A 123 2.53 20.60 7.48
CA ASP A 123 2.70 19.37 8.24
C ASP A 123 2.70 18.12 7.35
N VAL A 124 2.23 18.22 6.10
CA VAL A 124 2.14 17.09 5.16
C VAL A 124 2.85 17.38 3.84
N ALA A 125 2.33 18.31 3.04
CA ALA A 125 2.81 18.49 1.66
C ALA A 125 4.27 18.98 1.59
N ARG A 126 4.63 20.01 2.37
CA ARG A 126 6.01 20.54 2.36
C ARG A 126 7.01 19.56 2.97
N PRO A 127 6.78 18.93 4.15
CA PRO A 127 7.66 17.87 4.66
C PRO A 127 7.86 16.72 3.67
N ALA A 128 6.79 16.20 3.06
CA ALA A 128 6.88 15.17 2.04
C ALA A 128 7.78 15.60 0.88
N SER A 129 7.54 16.79 0.33
CA SER A 129 8.29 17.30 -0.81
C SER A 129 9.77 17.55 -0.50
N LEU A 130 10.10 18.05 0.70
CA LEU A 130 11.48 18.34 1.08
C LEU A 130 12.33 17.06 1.13
N LEU A 131 11.76 15.95 1.58
CA LEU A 131 12.46 14.67 1.69
C LEU A 131 12.41 13.88 0.37
N ALA A 132 11.24 13.73 -0.25
CA ALA A 132 11.05 12.95 -1.47
C ALA A 132 11.81 13.52 -2.68
N ARG A 133 11.98 14.85 -2.74
CA ARG A 133 12.70 15.53 -3.82
C ARG A 133 14.12 15.96 -3.45
N HIS A 134 14.61 15.55 -2.28
CA HIS A 134 15.94 15.92 -1.80
C HIS A 134 17.02 15.40 -2.78
N PRO A 135 18.08 16.19 -3.10
CA PRO A 135 19.16 15.74 -3.99
C PRO A 135 19.93 14.51 -3.48
N ASP A 136 20.05 14.39 -2.16
CA ASP A 136 20.56 13.18 -1.51
C ASP A 136 19.58 12.01 -1.68
N ALA A 137 19.91 11.07 -2.58
CA ALA A 137 19.16 9.86 -2.85
C ALA A 137 18.94 8.97 -1.61
N GLY A 138 19.73 9.15 -0.53
CA GLY A 138 19.52 8.47 0.74
C GLY A 138 18.12 8.70 1.32
N TYR A 139 17.50 9.86 1.10
CA TYR A 139 16.11 10.09 1.52
C TYR A 139 15.10 9.29 0.70
N THR A 140 15.29 9.21 -0.63
CA THR A 140 14.44 8.38 -1.50
C THR A 140 14.52 6.91 -1.08
N ARG A 141 15.73 6.38 -0.92
CA ARG A 141 15.97 5.01 -0.45
C ARG A 141 15.32 4.75 0.92
N ALA A 142 15.43 5.72 1.84
CA ALA A 142 14.88 5.59 3.18
C ALA A 142 13.35 5.61 3.20
N ILE A 143 12.69 6.48 2.42
CA ILE A 143 11.23 6.52 2.30
C ILE A 143 10.71 5.18 1.77
N ILE A 144 11.31 4.68 0.68
CA ILE A 144 10.95 3.40 0.08
C ILE A 144 11.04 2.28 1.12
N ARG A 145 12.23 2.13 1.73
CA ARG A 145 12.52 1.07 2.69
C ARG A 145 11.56 1.10 3.87
N TYR A 146 11.36 2.27 4.47
CA TYR A 146 10.48 2.44 5.61
C TYR A 146 9.02 2.08 5.25
N ALA A 147 8.50 2.56 4.12
CA ALA A 147 7.13 2.32 3.71
C ALA A 147 6.84 0.84 3.39
N GLU A 148 7.78 0.15 2.75
CA GLU A 148 7.65 -1.28 2.46
C GLU A 148 7.74 -2.15 3.72
N CYS A 149 8.71 -1.87 4.60
CA CYS A 149 8.81 -2.56 5.88
C CYS A 149 7.57 -2.34 6.75
N ARG A 150 7.01 -1.13 6.76
CA ARG A 150 5.75 -0.84 7.45
C ARG A 150 4.58 -1.66 6.90
N SER A 151 4.50 -1.81 5.59
CA SER A 151 3.50 -2.64 4.93
C SER A 151 3.67 -4.12 5.32
N LEU A 152 4.91 -4.62 5.27
CA LEU A 152 5.24 -5.98 5.71
C LEU A 152 4.84 -6.19 7.17
N PHE A 153 5.25 -5.38 8.14
CA PHE A 153 4.82 -5.57 9.54
C PHE A 153 3.31 -5.42 9.76
N GLY A 154 2.56 -4.91 8.78
CA GLY A 154 1.10 -4.92 8.73
C GLY A 154 0.47 -6.19 8.13
N GLY A 155 1.26 -7.20 7.76
CA GLY A 155 0.80 -8.41 7.09
C GLY A 155 0.60 -8.26 5.57
N VAL A 156 0.96 -7.11 4.99
CA VAL A 156 0.73 -6.80 3.57
C VAL A 156 1.81 -7.44 2.71
N THR A 157 1.36 -8.16 1.68
CA THR A 157 2.22 -8.79 0.67
C THR A 157 2.13 -8.12 -0.69
N THR A 158 1.03 -7.39 -0.93
CA THR A 158 0.73 -6.71 -2.19
C THR A 158 0.15 -5.33 -1.91
N ALA A 159 0.65 -4.30 -2.59
CA ALA A 159 0.18 -2.93 -2.46
C ALA A 159 0.27 -2.16 -3.79
N GLN A 160 -0.29 -0.95 -3.81
CA GLN A 160 0.04 0.04 -4.84
C GLN A 160 1.51 0.49 -4.72
N GLY A 161 2.18 0.62 -5.87
CA GLY A 161 3.61 0.93 -5.96
C GLY A 161 3.99 2.38 -5.72
N MET A 162 5.30 2.63 -5.66
CA MET A 162 5.89 3.97 -5.63
C MET A 162 6.48 4.31 -7.00
N SER A 163 6.12 5.48 -7.53
CA SER A 163 6.67 5.99 -8.80
C SER A 163 7.93 6.81 -8.57
N LEU A 164 8.91 6.61 -9.45
CA LEU A 164 10.17 7.34 -9.50
C LEU A 164 10.26 8.09 -10.82
N SER A 165 10.74 9.33 -10.76
CA SER A 165 11.10 10.12 -11.93
C SER A 165 12.58 10.46 -11.90
N SER A 166 13.20 10.49 -13.08
CA SER A 166 14.60 10.87 -13.22
C SER A 166 14.76 12.28 -13.76
N SER A 167 15.93 12.88 -13.53
CA SER A 167 16.28 14.23 -13.98
C SER A 167 16.21 14.44 -15.50
N ASN A 168 16.16 13.36 -16.31
CA ASN A 168 15.99 13.43 -17.76
C ASN A 168 14.53 13.23 -18.23
N GLY A 169 13.59 13.03 -17.30
CA GLY A 169 12.16 12.84 -17.57
C GLY A 169 11.72 11.38 -17.70
N THR A 170 12.62 10.41 -17.50
CA THR A 170 12.25 8.98 -17.47
C THR A 170 11.48 8.66 -16.19
N ARG A 171 10.50 7.76 -16.29
CA ARG A 171 9.69 7.29 -15.16
C ARG A 171 9.72 5.79 -15.05
N LYS A 172 9.74 5.28 -13.82
CA LYS A 172 9.60 3.85 -13.52
C LYS A 172 8.86 3.68 -12.20
N LEU A 173 8.27 2.51 -11.98
CA LEU A 173 7.86 2.11 -10.64
C LEU A 173 9.02 1.40 -9.95
N PHE A 174 9.09 1.53 -8.62
CA PHE A 174 10.06 0.80 -7.83
C PHE A 174 9.65 -0.67 -7.68
N GLU A 175 10.62 -1.57 -7.89
CA GLU A 175 10.46 -3.02 -7.75
C GLU A 175 11.06 -3.45 -6.40
N GLY A 176 10.22 -3.45 -5.36
CA GLY A 176 10.67 -3.58 -3.98
C GLY A 176 10.38 -4.91 -3.30
N LEU A 177 10.25 -4.83 -1.98
CA LEU A 177 9.93 -5.96 -1.12
C LEU A 177 8.48 -6.41 -1.28
N VAL A 178 7.54 -5.47 -1.39
CA VAL A 178 6.10 -5.76 -1.49
C VAL A 178 5.71 -5.85 -2.96
N ARG A 179 4.80 -6.78 -3.30
CA ARG A 179 4.32 -6.92 -4.67
C ARG A 179 3.57 -5.66 -5.10
N ASN A 180 3.97 -5.10 -6.24
CA ASN A 180 3.41 -3.89 -6.82
C ASN A 180 2.31 -4.25 -7.86
N VAL A 181 1.11 -3.71 -7.70
CA VAL A 181 -0.03 -3.99 -8.61
C VAL A 181 0.07 -3.26 -9.94
N GLU A 182 0.75 -2.11 -9.99
CA GLU A 182 1.01 -1.33 -11.20
C GLU A 182 2.22 -1.84 -12.01
N GLN A 183 3.07 -2.70 -11.42
CA GLN A 183 4.16 -3.38 -12.12
C GLN A 183 4.45 -4.74 -11.47
N PRO A 184 3.58 -5.74 -11.68
CA PRO A 184 3.89 -7.10 -11.22
C PRO A 184 5.10 -7.63 -11.98
N LEU A 185 6.05 -8.26 -11.27
CA LEU A 185 7.25 -8.86 -11.88
C LEU A 185 6.93 -10.15 -12.65
N GLU A 186 5.76 -10.70 -12.41
CA GLU A 186 5.31 -11.95 -12.97
C GLU A 186 4.71 -11.76 -14.35
N GLN A 187 5.19 -12.61 -15.25
CA GLN A 187 4.64 -12.74 -16.58
C GLN A 187 3.13 -13.07 -16.53
N ASP A 188 2.36 -12.42 -17.40
CA ASP A 188 0.91 -12.63 -17.61
C ASP A 188 -0.01 -12.21 -16.46
N TRP A 189 0.51 -11.50 -15.45
CA TRP A 189 -0.33 -10.91 -14.41
C TRP A 189 -0.93 -9.60 -14.92
N PRO A 190 -2.25 -9.38 -14.75
CA PRO A 190 -2.86 -8.11 -15.13
C PRO A 190 -2.18 -6.93 -14.41
N THR A 191 -1.63 -5.99 -15.17
CA THR A 191 -1.06 -4.76 -14.63
C THR A 191 -2.16 -3.73 -14.37
N ALA A 192 -2.09 -3.03 -13.24
CA ALA A 192 -3.01 -1.94 -12.93
C ALA A 192 -2.50 -0.59 -13.43
N ALA A 193 -3.43 0.32 -13.72
CA ALA A 193 -3.18 1.74 -13.90
C ALA A 193 -3.90 2.53 -12.82
N CYS A 194 -3.43 3.74 -12.53
CA CYS A 194 -4.01 4.59 -11.50
C CYS A 194 -4.14 6.05 -11.96
N GLN A 195 -5.18 6.70 -11.48
CA GLN A 195 -5.34 8.14 -11.52
C GLN A 195 -5.83 8.65 -10.14
N THR A 196 -4.97 9.43 -9.47
CA THR A 196 -5.25 10.00 -8.15
C THR A 196 -6.09 11.29 -8.24
N LEU A 197 -5.76 12.19 -9.16
CA LEU A 197 -6.51 13.45 -9.33
C LEU A 197 -7.73 13.31 -10.23
N ASP A 198 -8.75 14.15 -9.99
CA ASP A 198 -9.99 14.11 -10.75
C ASP A 198 -9.71 14.48 -12.22
N TYR A 199 -10.25 13.70 -13.16
CA TYR A 199 -10.38 14.17 -14.54
C TYR A 199 -11.31 15.38 -14.59
N HIS A 200 -10.96 16.37 -15.41
CA HIS A 200 -11.93 17.37 -15.80
C HIS A 200 -13.03 16.73 -16.68
N PRO A 201 -14.27 17.25 -16.66
CA PRO A 201 -15.36 16.65 -17.42
C PRO A 201 -15.08 16.45 -18.91
N ASP A 202 -14.34 17.36 -19.53
CA ASP A 202 -13.91 17.31 -20.95
C ASP A 202 -12.78 16.29 -21.21
N GLU A 203 -12.08 15.85 -20.17
CA GLU A 203 -11.05 14.82 -20.24
C GLU A 203 -11.59 13.39 -20.13
N ILE A 204 -12.80 13.21 -19.59
CA ILE A 204 -13.35 11.87 -19.33
C ILE A 204 -13.48 11.08 -20.63
N ALA A 205 -14.06 11.69 -21.67
CA ALA A 205 -14.25 11.02 -22.96
C ALA A 205 -12.92 10.76 -23.69
N SER A 206 -11.94 11.65 -23.55
CA SER A 206 -10.69 11.60 -24.29
C SER A 206 -9.57 10.84 -23.57
N LYS A 207 -9.65 10.69 -22.24
CA LYS A 207 -8.62 10.03 -21.40
C LYS A 207 -9.16 8.81 -20.66
N LEU A 208 -10.20 8.99 -19.83
CA LEU A 208 -10.70 7.90 -18.97
C LEU A 208 -11.36 6.78 -19.79
N VAL A 209 -12.23 7.11 -20.75
CA VAL A 209 -12.91 6.10 -21.57
C VAL A 209 -11.92 5.20 -22.32
N PRO A 210 -10.90 5.74 -23.03
CA PRO A 210 -9.83 4.93 -23.61
C PRO A 210 -9.06 4.09 -22.59
N ALA A 211 -8.73 4.65 -21.42
CA ALA A 211 -8.03 3.91 -20.36
C ALA A 211 -8.84 2.70 -19.88
N LEU A 212 -10.15 2.85 -19.65
CA LEU A 212 -11.04 1.75 -19.27
C LEU A 212 -11.22 0.71 -20.39
N ALA A 213 -11.17 1.13 -21.66
CA ALA A 213 -11.28 0.24 -22.81
C ALA A 213 -10.10 -0.73 -22.96
N THR A 214 -8.95 -0.46 -22.33
CA THR A 214 -7.82 -1.41 -22.27
C THR A 214 -8.17 -2.69 -21.49
N GLY A 215 -9.17 -2.63 -20.62
CA GLY A 215 -9.54 -3.72 -19.72
C GLY A 215 -8.58 -3.92 -18.54
N MET A 216 -7.50 -3.14 -18.45
CA MET A 216 -6.56 -3.17 -17.32
C MET A 216 -7.25 -2.64 -16.05
N PRO A 217 -7.06 -3.29 -14.87
CA PRO A 217 -7.51 -2.73 -13.60
C PRO A 217 -7.12 -1.26 -13.49
N PHE A 218 -8.08 -0.39 -13.16
CA PHE A 218 -7.89 1.05 -13.17
C PHE A 218 -8.38 1.67 -11.87
N PHE A 219 -7.43 2.10 -11.02
CA PHE A 219 -7.71 2.80 -9.77
C PHE A 219 -8.11 4.25 -10.03
N TYR A 220 -9.22 4.67 -9.44
CA TYR A 220 -9.69 6.05 -9.56
C TYR A 220 -10.27 6.55 -8.24
N HIS A 221 -9.67 7.62 -7.69
CA HIS A 221 -10.23 8.34 -6.56
C HIS A 221 -11.55 8.98 -6.98
N LEU A 222 -12.64 8.57 -6.34
CA LEU A 222 -13.98 8.92 -6.80
C LEU A 222 -14.83 9.44 -5.66
N SER A 223 -15.31 10.67 -5.81
CA SER A 223 -16.24 11.31 -4.84
C SER A 223 -15.70 11.31 -3.40
N GLU A 224 -14.43 11.65 -3.23
CA GLU A 224 -13.80 11.79 -1.93
C GLU A 224 -14.28 13.08 -1.23
N GLY A 225 -15.26 12.91 -0.36
CA GLY A 225 -15.96 13.99 0.32
C GLY A 225 -17.43 13.70 0.53
N THR A 226 -18.19 14.68 1.01
CA THR A 226 -19.56 14.53 1.50
C THR A 226 -20.53 15.50 0.87
N ASP A 227 -20.03 16.53 0.20
CA ASP A 227 -20.84 17.56 -0.43
C ASP A 227 -21.20 17.26 -1.89
N ARG A 228 -21.88 18.22 -2.50
CA ARG A 228 -22.28 18.16 -3.90
C ARG A 228 -21.09 18.20 -4.85
N VAL A 229 -19.98 18.84 -4.50
CA VAL A 229 -18.78 18.96 -5.36
C VAL A 229 -18.08 17.60 -5.45
N ALA A 230 -17.92 16.90 -4.32
CA ALA A 230 -17.40 15.54 -4.29
C ALA A 230 -18.30 14.61 -5.13
N ARG A 231 -19.62 14.63 -4.89
CA ARG A 231 -20.56 13.81 -5.67
C ARG A 231 -20.58 14.18 -7.16
N GLN A 232 -20.27 15.43 -7.52
CA GLN A 232 -20.24 15.85 -8.92
C GLN A 232 -19.21 15.06 -9.72
N ARG A 233 -18.07 14.66 -9.13
CA ARG A 233 -17.05 13.84 -9.80
C ARG A 233 -17.61 12.52 -10.35
N PHE A 234 -18.49 11.87 -9.59
CA PHE A 234 -19.23 10.71 -10.08
C PHE A 234 -20.24 11.07 -11.17
N ARG A 235 -20.93 12.21 -11.03
CA ARG A 235 -21.90 12.67 -12.04
C ARG A 235 -21.26 13.04 -13.37
N ASP A 236 -20.01 13.49 -13.36
CA ASP A 236 -19.24 13.80 -14.56
C ASP A 236 -18.94 12.54 -15.39
N LEU A 237 -19.00 11.34 -14.78
CA LEU A 237 -18.90 10.06 -15.51
C LEU A 237 -20.13 9.76 -16.38
N LEU A 238 -21.24 10.49 -16.24
CA LEU A 238 -22.38 10.39 -17.16
C LEU A 238 -22.12 11.30 -18.36
N LEU A 239 -21.81 10.68 -19.49
CA LEU A 239 -21.50 11.37 -20.74
C LEU A 239 -22.76 11.97 -21.38
N ASP A 240 -22.57 12.90 -22.31
CA ASP A 240 -23.64 13.60 -23.03
C ASP A 240 -24.56 12.66 -23.82
N ASP A 241 -24.06 11.49 -24.23
CA ASP A 241 -24.84 10.45 -24.91
C ASP A 241 -25.67 9.57 -23.96
N GLY A 242 -25.67 9.88 -22.66
CA GLY A 242 -26.38 9.16 -21.62
C GLY A 242 -25.68 7.89 -21.12
N LYS A 243 -24.48 7.57 -21.62
CA LYS A 243 -23.70 6.42 -21.15
C LYS A 243 -22.83 6.80 -19.96
N TRP A 244 -22.58 5.82 -19.09
CA TRP A 244 -21.67 5.97 -17.97
C TRP A 244 -20.26 5.52 -18.38
N ALA A 245 -19.25 6.37 -18.15
CA ALA A 245 -17.83 6.07 -18.24
C ALA A 245 -17.36 5.24 -17.03
N VAL A 246 -17.92 4.04 -16.91
CA VAL A 246 -17.57 3.04 -15.89
C VAL A 246 -17.42 1.68 -16.57
N GLY A 247 -16.61 0.79 -16.01
CA GLY A 247 -16.40 -0.54 -16.56
C GLY A 247 -15.88 -1.53 -15.54
N LYS A 248 -15.90 -2.82 -15.89
CA LYS A 248 -15.51 -3.93 -15.00
C LYS A 248 -14.05 -3.93 -14.57
N SER A 249 -13.22 -3.07 -15.16
CA SER A 249 -11.83 -2.86 -14.77
C SER A 249 -11.65 -1.72 -13.77
N MET A 250 -12.65 -0.86 -13.60
CA MET A 250 -12.56 0.33 -12.75
C MET A 250 -12.67 -0.04 -11.26
N ILE A 251 -11.71 0.39 -10.46
CA ILE A 251 -11.67 0.23 -9.01
C ILE A 251 -11.78 1.62 -8.39
N CYS A 252 -12.88 1.90 -7.69
CA CYS A 252 -13.17 3.23 -7.20
C CYS A 252 -12.77 3.42 -5.74
N ILE A 253 -11.94 4.41 -5.47
CA ILE A 253 -11.38 4.67 -4.16
C ILE A 253 -12.27 5.68 -3.39
N HIS A 254 -12.38 5.50 -2.07
CA HIS A 254 -13.20 6.27 -1.10
C HIS A 254 -14.72 6.17 -1.29
N CYS A 255 -15.27 6.73 -2.37
CA CYS A 255 -16.71 6.75 -2.67
C CYS A 255 -17.61 7.40 -1.59
N VAL A 256 -17.10 8.34 -0.80
CA VAL A 256 -17.81 8.92 0.36
C VAL A 256 -19.04 9.73 -0.07
N GLY A 257 -18.95 10.46 -1.18
CA GLY A 257 -19.97 11.38 -1.65
C GLY A 257 -21.13 10.70 -2.39
N LEU A 258 -21.03 9.39 -2.63
CA LEU A 258 -22.05 8.63 -3.34
C LEU A 258 -23.32 8.47 -2.49
N LYS A 259 -24.46 8.58 -3.17
CA LYS A 259 -25.78 8.29 -2.59
C LYS A 259 -26.16 6.84 -2.87
N SER A 260 -27.15 6.32 -2.12
CA SER A 260 -27.60 4.93 -2.26
C SER A 260 -27.84 4.49 -3.72
N ARG A 261 -28.55 5.30 -4.53
CA ARG A 261 -28.81 5.01 -5.96
C ARG A 261 -27.59 5.05 -6.87
N ASP A 262 -26.53 5.75 -6.47
CA ASP A 262 -25.32 5.87 -7.29
C ASP A 262 -24.60 4.49 -7.33
N PHE A 263 -24.79 3.66 -6.31
CA PHE A 263 -24.27 2.29 -6.27
C PHE A 263 -24.94 1.35 -7.29
N ASP A 264 -26.08 1.70 -7.89
CA ASP A 264 -26.67 0.93 -9.00
C ASP A 264 -25.76 0.99 -10.24
N VAL A 265 -25.04 2.10 -10.42
CA VAL A 265 -24.02 2.26 -11.46
C VAL A 265 -22.71 1.61 -11.03
N MET A 266 -22.32 1.77 -9.75
CA MET A 266 -21.08 1.16 -9.22
C MET A 266 -21.10 -0.37 -9.29
N ALA A 267 -22.27 -1.01 -9.28
CA ALA A 267 -22.38 -2.46 -9.48
C ALA A 267 -21.86 -2.94 -10.86
N ARG A 268 -21.56 -2.01 -11.78
CA ARG A 268 -20.96 -2.28 -13.09
C ARG A 268 -19.42 -2.20 -13.08
N THR A 269 -18.81 -1.78 -11.98
CA THR A 269 -17.34 -1.64 -11.83
C THR A 269 -16.68 -2.93 -11.30
N ALA A 270 -15.36 -2.94 -11.16
CA ALA A 270 -14.65 -4.00 -10.45
C ALA A 270 -14.98 -3.98 -8.95
N GLY A 271 -15.24 -2.79 -8.38
CA GLY A 271 -15.61 -2.60 -6.99
C GLY A 271 -15.20 -1.24 -6.46
N MET A 272 -15.11 -1.14 -5.14
CA MET A 272 -14.61 0.03 -4.43
C MET A 272 -13.57 -0.34 -3.36
N VAL A 273 -12.63 0.57 -3.09
CA VAL A 273 -11.71 0.48 -1.96
C VAL A 273 -12.17 1.45 -0.88
N TRP A 274 -12.39 0.91 0.31
CA TRP A 274 -12.93 1.62 1.46
C TRP A 274 -11.83 1.88 2.49
N SER A 275 -11.52 3.15 2.73
CA SER A 275 -10.57 3.60 3.76
C SER A 275 -11.33 4.33 4.88
N PRO A 276 -12.05 3.61 5.77
CA PRO A 276 -12.85 4.24 6.80
C PRO A 276 -12.09 5.21 7.70
N THR A 277 -10.84 4.95 8.09
CA THR A 277 -10.09 5.81 9.01
C THR A 277 -9.88 7.19 8.41
N SER A 278 -9.27 7.27 7.23
CA SER A 278 -9.09 8.51 6.46
C SER A 278 -10.40 9.25 6.23
N ASN A 279 -11.43 8.55 5.78
CA ASN A 279 -12.74 9.16 5.56
C ASN A 279 -13.31 9.81 6.84
N LEU A 280 -13.17 9.14 7.99
CA LEU A 280 -13.69 9.62 9.26
C LEU A 280 -12.85 10.78 9.82
N LEU A 281 -11.52 10.72 9.69
CA LEU A 281 -10.64 11.80 10.15
C LEU A 281 -10.83 13.08 9.32
N LEU A 282 -10.99 12.97 8.00
CA LEU A 282 -11.14 14.14 7.13
C LEU A 282 -12.57 14.68 7.08
N TYR A 283 -13.58 13.79 7.04
CA TYR A 283 -14.95 14.16 6.71
C TYR A 283 -15.97 13.91 7.83
N GLY A 284 -15.56 13.26 8.93
CA GLY A 284 -16.44 12.87 10.04
C GLY A 284 -17.51 11.85 9.68
N ARG A 285 -17.44 11.28 8.47
CA ARG A 285 -18.32 10.22 7.96
C ARG A 285 -17.61 9.44 6.86
N THR A 286 -18.04 8.21 6.66
CA THR A 286 -17.50 7.32 5.62
C THR A 286 -18.57 6.91 4.61
N ALA A 287 -18.15 6.22 3.54
CA ALA A 287 -19.02 5.77 2.44
C ALA A 287 -20.22 4.95 2.93
N ASP A 288 -21.31 4.95 2.16
CA ASP A 288 -22.51 4.17 2.48
C ASP A 288 -22.33 2.70 2.07
N VAL A 289 -21.41 2.00 2.76
CA VAL A 289 -21.06 0.60 2.53
C VAL A 289 -22.23 -0.37 2.69
N ALA A 290 -23.28 0.02 3.41
CA ALA A 290 -24.53 -0.74 3.48
C ALA A 290 -25.28 -0.72 2.12
N ALA A 291 -25.33 0.43 1.47
CA ALA A 291 -25.92 0.57 0.15
C ALA A 291 -25.09 -0.14 -0.94
N ALA A 292 -23.76 -0.08 -0.83
CA ALA A 292 -22.84 -0.81 -1.69
C ALA A 292 -23.04 -2.33 -1.58
N LYS A 293 -22.97 -2.88 -0.36
CA LYS A 293 -23.20 -4.31 -0.09
C LYS A 293 -24.57 -4.77 -0.59
N LYS A 294 -25.63 -4.01 -0.32
CA LYS A 294 -27.00 -4.34 -0.77
C LYS A 294 -27.11 -4.51 -2.30
N ARG A 295 -26.26 -3.84 -3.07
CA ARG A 295 -26.23 -3.88 -4.55
C ARG A 295 -25.17 -4.81 -5.11
N GLY A 296 -24.47 -5.56 -4.25
CA GLY A 296 -23.42 -6.47 -4.66
C GLY A 296 -22.18 -5.78 -5.22
N VAL A 297 -21.93 -4.52 -4.85
CA VAL A 297 -20.66 -3.84 -5.19
C VAL A 297 -19.54 -4.51 -4.39
N PRO A 298 -18.49 -5.04 -5.04
CA PRO A 298 -17.34 -5.58 -4.34
C PRO A 298 -16.62 -4.50 -3.53
N ILE A 299 -16.16 -4.84 -2.32
CA ILE A 299 -15.51 -3.89 -1.41
C ILE A 299 -14.16 -4.48 -0.97
N ALA A 300 -13.08 -3.75 -1.20
CA ALA A 300 -11.79 -3.98 -0.56
C ALA A 300 -11.56 -2.92 0.54
N LEU A 301 -10.64 -3.19 1.47
CA LEU A 301 -10.13 -2.17 2.40
C LEU A 301 -8.79 -1.63 1.89
N GLY A 302 -8.46 -0.41 2.29
CA GLY A 302 -7.12 0.14 2.12
C GLY A 302 -6.76 1.11 3.22
N ALA A 303 -5.50 1.09 3.67
CA ALA A 303 -5.07 1.88 4.81
C ALA A 303 -4.91 3.37 4.47
N ASP A 304 -4.87 3.71 3.18
CA ASP A 304 -4.64 5.04 2.65
C ASP A 304 -3.22 5.51 2.95
N TRP A 305 -3.02 6.40 3.92
CA TRP A 305 -1.72 7.02 4.12
C TRP A 305 -1.58 7.51 5.53
N SER A 306 -0.35 7.62 6.00
CA SER A 306 -0.08 7.99 7.40
C SER A 306 -0.73 9.28 7.89
N PRO A 307 -0.82 10.35 7.08
CA PRO A 307 -1.45 11.59 7.53
C PRO A 307 -2.91 11.44 8.00
N SER A 308 -3.68 10.50 7.45
CA SER A 308 -5.10 10.35 7.86
C SER A 308 -5.62 8.92 7.98
N GLY A 309 -4.79 7.91 7.69
CA GLY A 309 -5.13 6.49 7.73
C GLY A 309 -4.63 5.77 8.98
N CYS A 310 -4.91 4.47 9.06
CA CYS A 310 -4.26 3.60 10.03
C CYS A 310 -2.80 3.32 9.65
N LYS A 311 -2.03 2.76 10.59
CA LYS A 311 -0.64 2.38 10.28
C LYS A 311 -0.53 1.30 9.20
N ASN A 312 -1.52 0.42 9.14
CA ASN A 312 -1.63 -0.71 8.21
C ASN A 312 -3.08 -1.26 8.23
N LEU A 313 -3.32 -2.32 7.44
CA LEU A 313 -4.63 -2.96 7.32
C LEU A 313 -5.15 -3.62 8.61
N LEU A 314 -4.29 -3.99 9.57
CA LEU A 314 -4.75 -4.54 10.86
C LEU A 314 -5.52 -3.49 11.67
N GLY A 315 -5.08 -2.23 11.64
CA GLY A 315 -5.82 -1.11 12.20
C GLY A 315 -7.10 -0.81 11.41
N GLU A 316 -7.01 -0.82 10.08
CA GLU A 316 -8.14 -0.50 9.21
C GLU A 316 -9.30 -1.52 9.37
N LEU A 317 -8.97 -2.81 9.56
CA LEU A 317 -9.94 -3.86 9.88
C LEU A 317 -10.70 -3.57 11.18
N LYS A 318 -10.02 -3.09 12.23
CA LYS A 318 -10.64 -2.75 13.52
C LYS A 318 -11.62 -1.57 13.36
N VAL A 319 -11.24 -0.55 12.60
CA VAL A 319 -12.12 0.61 12.32
C VAL A 319 -13.30 0.21 11.44
N ALA A 320 -13.07 -0.60 10.40
CA ALA A 320 -14.12 -1.16 9.55
C ALA A 320 -15.12 -1.99 10.36
N ARG A 321 -14.64 -2.83 11.30
CA ARG A 321 -15.49 -3.57 12.24
C ARG A 321 -16.31 -2.65 13.13
N ALA A 322 -15.74 -1.56 13.65
CA ALA A 322 -16.48 -0.58 14.46
C ALA A 322 -17.63 0.08 13.67
N VAL A 323 -17.38 0.45 12.40
CA VAL A 323 -18.42 0.98 11.50
C VAL A 323 -19.48 -0.07 11.19
N SER A 324 -19.07 -1.32 10.94
CA SER A 324 -19.97 -2.47 10.73
C SER A 324 -20.88 -2.72 11.93
N ALA A 325 -20.31 -2.73 13.14
CA ALA A 325 -21.03 -2.96 14.40
C ALA A 325 -22.08 -1.86 14.66
N LYS A 326 -21.74 -0.59 14.41
CA LYS A 326 -22.70 0.53 14.52
C LYS A 326 -23.90 0.37 13.58
N ARG A 327 -23.75 -0.38 12.50
CA ARG A 327 -24.79 -0.70 11.51
C ARG A 327 -25.43 -2.07 11.73
N GLY A 328 -25.36 -2.61 12.94
CA GLY A 328 -25.99 -3.89 13.30
C GLY A 328 -25.19 -5.11 12.85
N GLY A 329 -23.85 -4.99 12.78
CA GLY A 329 -22.99 -6.09 12.30
C GLY A 329 -23.14 -6.32 10.80
N LEU A 330 -23.05 -5.23 10.02
CA LEU A 330 -23.27 -5.24 8.57
C LEU A 330 -22.43 -6.29 7.83
N PHE A 331 -21.19 -6.50 8.27
CA PHE A 331 -20.25 -7.48 7.75
C PHE A 331 -19.89 -8.49 8.84
N SER A 332 -19.91 -9.77 8.48
CA SER A 332 -19.32 -10.84 9.28
C SER A 332 -17.78 -10.71 9.33
N PRO A 333 -17.11 -11.31 10.34
CA PRO A 333 -15.65 -11.34 10.40
C PRO A 333 -14.99 -11.86 9.12
N ARG A 334 -15.53 -12.95 8.54
CA ARG A 334 -15.05 -13.51 7.27
C ARG A 334 -15.13 -12.49 6.14
N GLU A 335 -16.25 -11.78 5.99
CA GLU A 335 -16.40 -10.77 4.95
C GLU A 335 -15.37 -9.65 5.10
N LEU A 336 -15.06 -9.21 6.32
CA LEU A 336 -14.01 -8.21 6.55
C LEU A 336 -12.63 -8.74 6.15
N VAL A 337 -12.32 -10.01 6.43
CA VAL A 337 -11.06 -10.63 5.99
C VAL A 337 -11.02 -10.84 4.47
N GLU A 338 -12.16 -11.14 3.82
CA GLU A 338 -12.26 -11.19 2.36
C GLU A 338 -11.85 -9.84 1.74
N MET A 339 -12.23 -8.70 2.34
CA MET A 339 -11.88 -7.35 1.86
C MET A 339 -10.39 -7.04 1.81
N VAL A 340 -9.55 -7.85 2.47
CA VAL A 340 -8.08 -7.69 2.50
C VAL A 340 -7.34 -8.90 1.92
N THR A 341 -8.04 -9.88 1.33
CA THR A 341 -7.43 -11.10 0.75
C THR A 341 -8.02 -11.44 -0.62
N SER A 342 -9.07 -12.27 -0.67
CA SER A 342 -9.60 -12.81 -1.93
C SER A 342 -10.37 -11.76 -2.75
N GLN A 343 -11.03 -10.80 -2.08
CA GLN A 343 -11.79 -9.76 -2.75
C GLN A 343 -10.91 -8.78 -3.54
N PRO A 344 -9.84 -8.18 -2.98
CA PRO A 344 -8.94 -7.33 -3.75
C PRO A 344 -8.20 -8.10 -4.86
N ALA A 345 -7.80 -9.36 -4.63
CA ALA A 345 -7.24 -10.20 -5.69
C ALA A 345 -8.23 -10.40 -6.85
N ALA A 346 -9.52 -10.62 -6.58
CA ALA A 346 -10.53 -10.72 -7.62
C ALA A 346 -10.74 -9.41 -8.38
N MET A 347 -10.72 -8.26 -7.69
CA MET A 347 -10.85 -6.93 -8.30
C MET A 347 -9.72 -6.62 -9.30
N LEU A 348 -8.50 -7.08 -9.00
CA LEU A 348 -7.34 -6.98 -9.88
C LEU A 348 -7.34 -8.00 -11.04
N GLY A 349 -8.24 -8.99 -11.04
CA GLY A 349 -8.15 -10.14 -11.94
C GLY A 349 -7.06 -11.16 -11.55
N TRP A 350 -6.59 -11.10 -10.30
CA TRP A 350 -5.50 -11.91 -9.74
C TRP A 350 -5.97 -13.12 -8.94
N ALA A 351 -7.27 -13.43 -8.91
CA ALA A 351 -7.83 -14.54 -8.12
C ALA A 351 -7.22 -15.93 -8.44
N ARG A 352 -6.64 -16.10 -9.63
CA ARG A 352 -5.93 -17.34 -10.04
C ARG A 352 -4.45 -17.36 -9.62
N HIS A 353 -3.98 -16.31 -8.97
CA HIS A 353 -2.58 -16.08 -8.65
C HIS A 353 -2.35 -15.96 -7.13
N VAL A 354 -3.15 -15.14 -6.45
CA VAL A 354 -3.05 -14.80 -5.02
C VAL A 354 -4.43 -14.57 -4.38
N GLY A 355 -4.46 -14.25 -3.09
CA GLY A 355 -5.67 -13.91 -2.33
C GLY A 355 -6.44 -15.11 -1.79
N THR A 356 -6.07 -16.33 -2.19
CA THR A 356 -6.53 -17.60 -1.59
C THR A 356 -5.36 -18.58 -1.45
N ILE A 357 -5.48 -19.55 -0.55
CA ILE A 357 -4.50 -20.64 -0.40
C ILE A 357 -5.03 -21.86 -1.14
N ALA A 358 -4.46 -22.13 -2.32
CA ALA A 358 -4.83 -23.29 -3.14
C ALA A 358 -3.64 -23.76 -3.97
N ALA A 359 -3.67 -25.02 -4.40
CA ALA A 359 -2.64 -25.56 -5.28
C ALA A 359 -2.57 -24.76 -6.60
N GLY A 360 -1.35 -24.50 -7.07
CA GLY A 360 -1.05 -23.73 -8.27
C GLY A 360 -0.92 -22.21 -8.06
N LEU A 361 -1.38 -21.68 -6.92
CA LEU A 361 -1.25 -20.25 -6.60
C LEU A 361 0.13 -19.93 -5.98
N ARG A 362 0.49 -18.65 -5.94
CA ARG A 362 1.69 -18.18 -5.27
C ARG A 362 1.57 -18.34 -3.75
N ALA A 363 2.70 -18.65 -3.12
CA ALA A 363 2.81 -18.74 -1.67
C ALA A 363 3.02 -17.36 -1.03
N ASP A 364 2.05 -16.47 -1.25
CA ASP A 364 1.94 -15.18 -0.57
C ASP A 364 1.07 -15.40 0.68
N LEU A 365 1.70 -15.53 1.84
CA LEU A 365 1.08 -16.06 3.06
C LEU A 365 1.35 -15.16 4.27
N LEU A 366 0.36 -15.05 5.14
CA LEU A 366 0.46 -14.45 6.47
C LEU A 366 0.25 -15.54 7.52
N VAL A 367 1.15 -15.64 8.49
CA VAL A 367 1.01 -16.51 9.66
C VAL A 367 0.78 -15.64 10.88
N ILE A 368 -0.36 -15.81 11.56
CA ILE A 368 -0.63 -15.19 12.86
C ILE A 368 -0.58 -16.24 13.98
N GLU A 369 -0.25 -15.82 15.19
CA GLU A 369 -0.12 -16.72 16.34
C GLU A 369 -1.46 -17.34 16.76
N GLY A 370 -1.35 -18.54 17.34
CA GLY A 370 -2.49 -19.22 17.95
C GLY A 370 -3.38 -20.01 17.00
N ILE A 371 -4.14 -20.91 17.62
CA ILE A 371 -5.16 -21.76 16.98
C ILE A 371 -6.51 -21.32 17.54
N ASN A 372 -7.28 -20.62 16.71
CA ASN A 372 -8.46 -19.89 17.15
C ASN A 372 -9.74 -20.56 16.64
N ALA A 373 -10.75 -20.71 17.50
CA ALA A 373 -12.05 -21.25 17.10
C ALA A 373 -12.67 -20.41 15.96
N ASP A 374 -12.63 -19.08 16.08
CA ASP A 374 -12.92 -18.14 15.00
C ASP A 374 -11.63 -17.44 14.54
N PRO A 375 -10.96 -17.98 13.51
CA PRO A 375 -9.70 -17.40 13.03
C PRO A 375 -9.91 -16.03 12.36
N TYR A 376 -11.11 -15.73 11.83
CA TYR A 376 -11.37 -14.45 11.18
C TYR A 376 -11.40 -13.31 12.18
N THR A 377 -12.08 -13.51 13.32
CA THR A 377 -12.06 -12.53 14.41
C THR A 377 -10.65 -12.38 14.97
N ALA A 378 -9.90 -13.48 15.12
CA ALA A 378 -8.51 -13.42 15.56
C ALA A 378 -7.62 -12.55 14.64
N LEU A 379 -7.77 -12.64 13.31
CA LEU A 379 -7.04 -11.77 12.38
C LEU A 379 -7.47 -10.30 12.49
N ILE A 380 -8.75 -10.01 12.71
CA ILE A 380 -9.22 -8.62 12.89
C ILE A 380 -8.67 -8.03 14.20
N ASP A 381 -8.59 -8.84 15.25
CA ASP A 381 -8.06 -8.43 16.55
C ASP A 381 -6.53 -8.35 16.58
N ALA A 382 -5.85 -9.12 15.72
CA ALA A 382 -4.39 -9.20 15.65
C ALA A 382 -3.74 -7.82 15.59
N GLU A 383 -2.71 -7.64 16.42
CA GLU A 383 -1.75 -6.55 16.33
C GLU A 383 -0.49 -7.05 15.62
N GLU A 384 0.46 -6.15 15.34
CA GLU A 384 1.70 -6.52 14.66
C GLU A 384 2.49 -7.60 15.43
N THR A 385 2.36 -7.65 16.77
CA THR A 385 2.98 -8.69 17.63
C THR A 385 2.39 -10.09 17.44
N ALA A 386 1.20 -10.21 16.87
CA ALA A 386 0.58 -11.50 16.59
C ALA A 386 1.12 -12.13 15.29
N ILE A 387 1.81 -11.38 14.45
CA ILE A 387 2.40 -11.89 13.21
C ILE A 387 3.59 -12.79 13.56
N ARG A 388 3.56 -14.03 13.09
CA ARG A 388 4.69 -14.97 13.25
C ARG A 388 5.58 -15.02 12.02
N ALA A 389 4.99 -14.87 10.84
CA ALA A 389 5.75 -14.70 9.60
C ALA A 389 4.90 -14.21 8.44
N ILE A 390 5.60 -13.70 7.44
CA ILE A 390 5.06 -13.27 6.16
C ILE A 390 5.92 -13.86 5.06
N LEU A 391 5.27 -14.45 4.07
CA LEU A 391 5.91 -15.02 2.91
C LEU A 391 5.40 -14.33 1.65
N ILE A 392 6.30 -14.06 0.70
CA ILE A 392 5.99 -13.63 -0.67
C ILE A 392 6.74 -14.57 -1.59
N ASP A 393 6.06 -15.18 -2.56
CA ASP A 393 6.64 -16.24 -3.41
C ASP A 393 7.32 -17.35 -2.56
N GLY A 394 6.73 -17.74 -1.42
CA GLY A 394 7.28 -18.79 -0.54
C GLY A 394 8.63 -18.44 0.13
N ARG A 395 9.12 -17.21 -0.07
CA ARG A 395 10.28 -16.63 0.60
C ARG A 395 9.80 -15.92 1.87
N ILE A 396 10.39 -16.26 3.01
CA ILE A 396 10.08 -15.63 4.29
C ILE A 396 10.64 -14.20 4.26
N ARG A 397 9.74 -13.22 4.28
CA ARG A 397 10.08 -11.78 4.29
C ARG A 397 10.21 -11.24 5.70
N VAL A 398 9.34 -11.70 6.59
CA VAL A 398 9.36 -11.37 8.02
C VAL A 398 9.15 -12.66 8.79
N ALA A 399 9.88 -12.88 9.87
CA ALA A 399 9.61 -13.95 10.82
C ALA A 399 9.96 -13.54 12.25
N GLU A 400 9.09 -13.88 13.19
CA GLU A 400 9.40 -13.87 14.61
C GLU A 400 10.59 -14.80 14.87
N ALA A 401 11.54 -14.36 15.71
CA ALA A 401 12.72 -15.13 16.04
C ALA A 401 12.33 -16.51 16.59
N GLY A 402 12.80 -17.58 15.93
CA GLY A 402 12.48 -18.96 16.30
C GLY A 402 11.13 -19.50 15.80
N ALA A 403 10.29 -18.71 15.14
CA ALA A 403 9.00 -19.18 14.60
C ALA A 403 9.13 -19.96 13.29
N LEU A 404 9.86 -19.39 12.33
CA LEU A 404 10.04 -19.94 10.98
C LEU A 404 11.49 -19.67 10.54
N THR A 405 12.35 -20.68 10.58
CA THR A 405 13.78 -20.50 10.30
C THR A 405 14.08 -20.42 8.80
N ALA A 406 14.66 -19.29 8.38
CA ALA A 406 15.97 -19.20 7.73
C ALA A 406 16.35 -17.71 7.64
N ALA A 407 16.67 -17.07 8.78
CA ALA A 407 17.32 -15.76 8.75
C ALA A 407 18.73 -15.97 8.17
N ASP A 408 18.92 -15.60 6.91
CA ASP A 408 20.26 -15.53 6.34
C ASP A 408 20.87 -14.21 6.83
N PRO A 409 21.93 -14.25 7.65
CA PRO A 409 22.55 -13.05 8.22
C PRO A 409 23.09 -12.09 7.15
N LEU A 410 23.23 -12.53 5.89
CA LEU A 410 23.63 -11.68 4.77
C LEU A 410 22.46 -10.90 4.15
N THR A 411 21.21 -11.33 4.37
CA THR A 411 20.01 -10.77 3.74
C THR A 411 19.04 -10.15 4.73
N SER A 412 19.13 -10.59 5.98
CA SER A 412 18.14 -10.30 7.01
C SER A 412 18.69 -9.33 8.05
N GLU A 413 17.88 -8.34 8.39
CA GLU A 413 18.11 -7.48 9.54
C GLU A 413 17.25 -7.96 10.72
N SER A 414 17.76 -7.79 11.94
CA SER A 414 16.99 -8.12 13.15
C SER A 414 16.45 -6.84 13.77
N CYS A 415 15.19 -6.87 14.22
CA CYS A 415 14.55 -5.74 14.86
C CYS A 415 13.58 -6.20 15.96
N THR A 416 13.22 -5.27 16.84
CA THR A 416 12.25 -5.52 17.93
C THR A 416 10.93 -4.80 17.65
N ILE A 417 9.82 -5.53 17.61
CA ILE A 417 8.46 -4.99 17.44
C ILE A 417 7.61 -5.44 18.62
N GLY A 418 7.05 -4.48 19.38
CA GLY A 418 6.23 -4.76 20.57
C GLY A 418 6.91 -5.69 21.57
N GLY A 419 8.24 -5.54 21.74
CA GLY A 419 9.06 -6.37 22.64
C GLY A 419 9.44 -7.76 22.11
N LYS A 420 8.93 -8.19 20.94
CA LYS A 420 9.30 -9.45 20.30
C LYS A 420 10.42 -9.23 19.27
N GLN A 421 11.33 -10.19 19.14
CA GLN A 421 12.41 -10.16 18.16
C GLN A 421 11.92 -10.70 16.81
N TYR A 422 12.28 -10.01 15.73
CA TYR A 422 11.95 -10.36 14.35
C TYR A 422 13.20 -10.33 13.47
N HIS A 423 13.17 -11.13 12.42
CA HIS A 423 14.06 -11.03 11.28
C HIS A 423 13.26 -10.55 10.06
N ILE A 424 13.81 -9.60 9.32
CA ILE A 424 13.25 -9.09 8.08
C ILE A 424 14.25 -9.24 6.94
N ASP A 425 13.84 -9.90 5.86
CA ASP A 425 14.63 -10.09 4.65
C ASP A 425 14.46 -8.89 3.71
N LEU A 426 15.54 -8.13 3.60
CA LEU A 426 15.58 -6.82 2.98
C LEU A 426 16.04 -6.84 1.53
N VAL A 427 16.33 -8.00 0.97
CA VAL A 427 16.86 -8.10 -0.40
C VAL A 427 15.72 -7.94 -1.42
N GLU A 428 15.83 -6.88 -2.22
CA GLU A 428 15.01 -6.68 -3.42
C GLU A 428 15.40 -7.67 -4.55
N LYS A 429 14.52 -7.83 -5.54
CA LYS A 429 14.89 -8.50 -6.79
C LYS A 429 15.58 -7.45 -7.69
N GLY A 430 16.71 -7.81 -8.30
CA GLY A 430 17.44 -6.92 -9.22
C GLY A 430 18.46 -6.01 -8.54
N ASP A 431 18.96 -5.04 -9.30
CA ASP A 431 20.07 -4.15 -8.96
C ASP A 431 19.66 -2.67 -8.96
N ASP A 432 18.39 -2.36 -8.69
CA ASP A 432 17.89 -0.98 -8.66
C ASP A 432 18.73 -0.12 -7.69
N ALA A 433 19.28 0.97 -8.21
CA ALA A 433 20.10 1.91 -7.45
C ALA A 433 19.39 2.51 -6.23
N MET A 434 18.04 2.49 -6.22
CA MET A 434 17.23 2.95 -5.08
C MET A 434 16.97 1.85 -4.03
N GLY A 435 17.47 0.62 -4.22
CA GLY A 435 17.35 -0.48 -3.26
C GLY A 435 18.51 -0.57 -2.25
N GLY A 436 18.57 -1.67 -1.50
CA GLY A 436 19.75 -2.08 -0.71
C GLY A 436 20.07 -1.24 0.54
N MET A 437 19.09 -0.54 1.10
CA MET A 437 19.23 0.19 2.38
C MET A 437 18.67 -0.66 3.53
N THR A 438 19.35 -0.71 4.68
CA THR A 438 18.80 -1.38 5.87
C THR A 438 17.59 -0.60 6.44
N LEU A 439 16.75 -1.25 7.22
CA LEU A 439 15.66 -0.57 7.93
C LEU A 439 16.20 0.38 9.02
N ALA A 440 17.28 0.02 9.73
CA ALA A 440 17.93 0.92 10.68
C ALA A 440 18.41 2.22 10.02
N GLU A 441 19.16 2.12 8.91
CA GLU A 441 19.64 3.30 8.17
C GLU A 441 18.48 4.15 7.66
N ALA A 442 17.40 3.51 7.18
CA ALA A 442 16.20 4.22 6.73
C ALA A 442 15.53 5.01 7.87
N VAL A 443 15.37 4.37 9.04
CA VAL A 443 14.80 5.00 10.24
C VAL A 443 15.67 6.18 10.68
N ASP A 444 16.98 6.01 10.79
CA ASP A 444 17.90 7.07 11.20
C ASP A 444 17.91 8.24 10.20
N LYS A 445 17.91 7.94 8.90
CA LYS A 445 17.90 8.95 7.84
C LYS A 445 16.62 9.78 7.88
N LEU A 446 15.46 9.13 8.01
CA LEU A 446 14.17 9.79 8.09
C LEU A 446 14.00 10.58 9.38
N ALA A 447 14.40 10.01 10.52
CA ALA A 447 14.37 10.70 11.82
C ALA A 447 15.24 11.96 11.78
N HIS A 448 16.45 11.87 11.22
CA HIS A 448 17.30 13.05 11.00
C HIS A 448 16.63 14.08 10.08
N GLY A 449 16.07 13.64 8.94
CA GLY A 449 15.43 14.55 7.99
C GLY A 449 14.24 15.30 8.58
N LEU A 450 13.34 14.58 9.24
CA LEU A 450 12.14 15.14 9.87
C LEU A 450 12.50 16.11 11.02
N ALA A 451 13.51 15.78 11.83
CA ALA A 451 13.98 16.66 12.90
C ALA A 451 14.65 17.95 12.37
N ASN A 452 15.13 17.94 11.12
CA ASN A 452 15.88 19.04 10.53
C ASN A 452 15.17 19.73 9.35
N LEU A 453 13.85 19.55 9.20
CA LEU A 453 13.07 20.14 8.10
C LEU A 453 13.31 21.63 7.85
N PRO A 454 13.40 22.52 8.88
CA PRO A 454 13.69 23.94 8.64
C PRO A 454 15.03 24.17 7.95
N ARG A 455 16.08 23.44 8.37
CA ARG A 455 17.42 23.51 7.77
C ARG A 455 17.40 23.01 6.32
N LEU A 456 16.74 21.88 6.06
CA LEU A 456 16.61 21.33 4.71
C LEU A 456 15.85 22.28 3.78
N ALA A 457 14.85 22.99 4.29
CA ALA A 457 14.11 23.99 3.54
C ALA A 457 14.98 25.20 3.14
N GLU A 458 15.90 25.63 4.01
CA GLU A 458 16.87 26.68 3.70
C GLU A 458 17.90 26.23 2.66
N GLU A 459 18.39 24.98 2.76
CA GLU A 459 19.36 24.41 1.82
C GLU A 459 18.80 24.24 0.39
N GLN A 460 17.50 23.95 0.28
CA GLN A 460 16.83 23.79 -1.00
C GLN A 460 16.26 25.10 -1.58
N ALA A 461 16.38 26.22 -0.86
CA ALA A 461 15.94 27.51 -1.37
C ALA A 461 16.82 27.95 -2.56
N PRO A 462 16.24 28.41 -3.68
CA PRO A 462 17.04 28.91 -4.79
C PRO A 462 17.88 30.12 -4.32
N PRO A 463 19.18 30.21 -4.69
CA PRO A 463 20.00 31.34 -4.30
C PRO A 463 19.40 32.64 -4.85
N ALA A 464 19.28 33.65 -3.99
CA ALA A 464 18.75 34.95 -4.39
C ALA A 464 19.63 35.57 -5.49
N GLY A 465 19.09 35.71 -6.71
CA GLY A 465 19.64 36.59 -7.74
C GLY A 465 20.54 35.97 -8.83
N LEU A 466 20.62 34.65 -9.00
CA LEU A 466 21.36 34.06 -10.13
C LEU A 466 20.44 33.36 -11.14
N MET A 467 20.37 33.89 -12.37
CA MET A 467 19.97 33.07 -13.52
C MET A 467 21.02 31.98 -13.70
N ALA A 468 20.63 30.72 -13.51
CA ALA A 468 21.53 29.58 -13.64
C ALA A 468 22.12 29.52 -15.05
N ARG A 469 23.43 29.79 -15.17
CA ARG A 469 24.21 29.48 -16.36
C ARG A 469 24.39 27.96 -16.41
N GLY A 470 23.93 27.35 -17.50
CA GLY A 470 24.13 25.94 -17.77
C GLY A 470 25.62 25.61 -17.81
N ALA A 471 26.04 24.72 -16.92
CA ALA A 471 27.32 24.05 -17.00
C ALA A 471 27.07 22.64 -17.55
N GLY A 472 27.59 22.39 -18.76
CA GLY A 472 27.63 21.06 -19.35
C GLY A 472 28.64 20.18 -18.62
N MET A 473 28.13 19.33 -17.74
CA MET A 473 28.71 18.03 -17.43
C MET A 473 27.57 17.02 -17.55
N ALA A 474 27.86 15.80 -18.03
CA ALA A 474 26.89 14.72 -18.01
C ALA A 474 26.53 14.43 -16.54
N ALA A 475 25.47 15.07 -16.06
CA ALA A 475 24.95 14.84 -14.72
C ALA A 475 24.53 13.38 -14.66
N ARG A 476 24.95 12.68 -13.60
CA ARG A 476 24.42 11.33 -13.31
C ARG A 476 22.90 11.44 -13.23
N GLU A 477 22.22 10.44 -13.76
CA GLU A 477 20.75 10.39 -13.68
C GLU A 477 20.35 10.34 -12.20
N GLU A 478 19.62 11.36 -11.75
CA GLU A 478 19.13 11.46 -10.37
C GLU A 478 17.68 11.01 -10.33
N TRP A 479 17.39 9.97 -9.54
CA TRP A 479 16.06 9.44 -9.32
C TRP A 479 15.43 10.03 -8.06
N ARG A 480 14.13 10.38 -8.13
CA ARG A 480 13.36 10.96 -7.03
C ARG A 480 11.95 10.38 -7.02
N LEU A 481 11.33 10.32 -5.85
CA LEU A 481 9.95 9.87 -5.70
C LEU A 481 8.98 10.91 -6.27
N GLU A 482 7.98 10.43 -7.02
CA GLU A 482 6.82 11.24 -7.38
C GLU A 482 5.83 11.26 -6.20
N LEU A 483 5.28 12.45 -5.96
CA LEU A 483 4.30 12.69 -4.92
C LEU A 483 2.92 12.74 -5.58
N ASP A 484 2.20 11.64 -5.59
CA ASP A 484 0.99 11.46 -6.38
C ASP A 484 -0.19 12.35 -5.99
N MET A 485 -0.15 12.98 -4.81
CA MET A 485 -1.12 14.02 -4.39
C MET A 485 -0.75 15.43 -4.92
N GLU A 486 0.53 15.66 -5.19
CA GLU A 486 1.12 16.97 -5.51
C GLU A 486 1.50 17.10 -6.99
N ASP A 487 2.03 16.03 -7.58
CA ASP A 487 2.45 15.91 -8.97
C ASP A 487 1.25 15.54 -9.86
N GLY A 488 0.25 16.41 -9.81
CA GLY A 488 -0.94 16.31 -10.64
C GLY A 488 -0.67 16.74 -12.07
N GLU A 489 -0.55 15.80 -13.02
CA GLU A 489 -0.95 16.00 -14.44
C GLU A 489 -0.72 14.79 -15.36
N HIS A 490 -0.04 13.73 -14.93
CA HIS A 490 0.36 12.65 -15.84
C HIS A 490 0.01 11.30 -15.23
N GLY A 491 -1.18 10.77 -15.55
CA GLY A 491 -1.60 9.44 -15.13
C GLY A 491 -0.53 8.38 -15.44
N HIS A 492 -0.50 7.33 -14.62
CA HIS A 492 0.46 6.23 -14.71
C HIS A 492 0.14 5.30 -15.90
N GLY A 493 0.01 5.86 -17.10
CA GLY A 493 -0.14 5.14 -18.35
C GLY A 493 1.21 4.60 -18.82
N HIS A 494 1.73 3.56 -18.17
CA HIS A 494 2.84 2.80 -18.70
C HIS A 494 2.36 1.87 -19.82
N GLY A 495 2.22 2.44 -21.02
CA GLY A 495 2.13 1.69 -22.26
C GLY A 495 3.49 1.67 -22.95
N HIS A 496 4.15 0.51 -22.91
CA HIS A 496 5.29 0.08 -23.74
C HIS A 496 6.69 0.65 -23.45
N ALA A 497 7.53 -0.19 -22.85
CA ALA A 497 8.96 -0.25 -23.16
C ALA A 497 9.31 -1.70 -23.56
N HIS A 498 9.26 -1.98 -24.85
CA HIS A 498 10.06 -3.06 -25.45
C HIS A 498 10.91 -2.42 -26.56
N GLU A 499 12.22 -2.42 -26.35
CA GLU A 499 13.21 -2.09 -27.37
C GLU A 499 13.29 -3.21 -28.42
N HIS A 500 13.19 -2.84 -29.70
CA HIS A 500 14.16 -3.12 -30.78
C HIS A 500 13.47 -3.01 -32.14
N ALA A 501 13.78 -1.95 -32.90
CA ALA A 501 14.16 -2.01 -34.33
C ALA A 501 14.25 -0.60 -34.94
N HIS A 502 15.29 -0.40 -35.73
CA HIS A 502 15.63 0.82 -36.46
C HIS A 502 14.49 1.34 -37.37
N GLY A 503 14.25 2.65 -37.36
CA GLY A 503 13.39 3.31 -38.34
C GLY A 503 13.32 4.82 -38.13
N HIS A 504 13.97 5.59 -39.01
CA HIS A 504 13.90 7.04 -39.04
C HIS A 504 12.47 7.55 -39.28
N GLY A 505 11.95 8.39 -38.37
CA GLY A 505 10.70 9.12 -38.57
C GLY A 505 10.52 10.24 -37.54
N ARG A 506 10.84 11.48 -37.91
CA ARG A 506 10.57 12.67 -37.09
C ARG A 506 9.06 12.94 -37.08
N ALA A 507 8.41 12.78 -35.93
CA ALA A 507 7.09 13.37 -35.66
C ALA A 507 7.19 14.28 -34.43
N ARG A 508 6.93 15.57 -34.64
CA ARG A 508 6.96 16.62 -33.60
C ARG A 508 5.73 16.46 -32.69
N ALA A 509 5.95 16.22 -31.40
CA ALA A 509 4.92 16.42 -30.38
C ALA A 509 4.76 17.93 -30.14
N ALA A 510 3.58 18.46 -30.48
CA ALA A 510 3.23 19.86 -30.25
C ALA A 510 2.69 20.00 -28.82
N ALA A 511 3.47 20.67 -27.97
CA ALA A 511 3.01 21.12 -26.66
C ALA A 511 2.03 22.28 -26.84
N PHE A 512 0.77 22.08 -26.45
CA PHE A 512 -0.20 23.16 -26.28
C PHE A 512 -0.49 23.33 -24.80
N ALA A 513 0.08 24.41 -24.24
CA ALA A 513 -0.27 24.92 -22.92
C ALA A 513 -1.36 25.99 -23.07
N ALA A 514 -2.50 25.82 -22.40
CA ALA A 514 -3.52 26.86 -22.22
C ALA A 514 -4.46 26.47 -21.05
N PRO A 515 -5.27 27.39 -20.48
CA PRO A 515 -5.05 27.87 -19.13
C PRO A 515 -6.20 27.54 -18.16
N GLY A 516 -5.87 27.00 -16.99
CA GLY A 516 -6.82 26.86 -15.88
C GLY A 516 -6.14 26.41 -14.59
N GLY A 517 -6.10 27.29 -13.58
CA GLY A 517 -5.87 26.89 -12.19
C GLY A 517 -4.45 26.50 -11.76
N LYS A 518 -3.41 27.26 -12.13
CA LYS A 518 -2.09 27.17 -11.45
C LYS A 518 -2.18 27.69 -10.01
N VAL A 519 -2.69 26.91 -9.08
CA VAL A 519 -2.48 27.14 -7.65
C VAL A 519 -2.22 25.79 -6.97
N ALA A 520 -0.97 25.32 -7.02
CA ALA A 520 -0.50 24.23 -6.17
C ALA A 520 1.02 24.23 -5.87
N PRO A 521 1.96 24.66 -6.75
CA PRO A 521 3.37 24.58 -6.39
C PRO A 521 3.82 25.67 -5.39
N ARG A 522 3.21 26.86 -5.45
CA ARG A 522 3.75 28.05 -4.78
C ARG A 522 3.34 28.19 -3.31
N ALA A 523 2.14 27.76 -2.95
CA ALA A 523 1.66 27.82 -1.56
C ALA A 523 2.38 26.80 -0.65
N ALA A 524 2.61 25.59 -1.14
CA ALA A 524 3.38 24.56 -0.43
C ALA A 524 4.86 24.95 -0.25
N ALA A 525 5.48 25.50 -1.28
CA ALA A 525 6.91 25.86 -1.27
C ALA A 525 7.28 26.94 -0.23
N GLU A 526 6.32 27.78 0.17
CA GLU A 526 6.53 28.89 1.12
C GLU A 526 6.01 28.58 2.55
N ALA A 527 5.26 27.50 2.76
CA ALA A 527 4.58 27.18 4.03
C ALA A 527 5.55 26.83 5.17
N PRO A 528 5.53 27.47 6.35
CA PRO A 528 6.54 27.23 7.39
C PRO A 528 6.62 25.75 7.80
N VAL A 529 7.81 25.15 7.74
CA VAL A 529 8.05 23.79 8.25
C VAL A 529 8.66 23.83 9.64
N ARG A 530 8.32 22.84 10.45
CA ARG A 530 8.82 22.68 11.81
C ARG A 530 9.53 21.32 11.92
N PRO A 531 10.45 21.14 12.88
CA PRO A 531 10.95 19.82 13.23
C PRO A 531 9.78 18.87 13.57
N MET A 532 9.88 17.64 13.08
CA MET A 532 8.92 16.57 13.31
C MET A 532 9.65 15.33 13.82
N ALA A 533 8.98 14.51 14.64
CA ALA A 533 9.47 13.19 14.99
C ALA A 533 9.01 12.19 13.92
N LEU A 534 9.86 11.20 13.63
CA LEU A 534 9.43 10.02 12.88
C LEU A 534 8.56 9.15 13.79
N ASP A 535 7.35 8.84 13.33
CA ASP A 535 6.50 7.89 14.05
C ASP A 535 7.13 6.48 14.00
N PRO A 536 6.98 5.66 15.06
CA PRO A 536 7.36 4.26 15.02
C PRO A 536 6.66 3.50 13.87
N LEU A 537 7.32 2.47 13.36
CA LEU A 537 6.89 1.73 12.19
C LEU A 537 5.51 1.05 12.38
N THR A 538 5.24 0.56 13.58
CA THR A 538 4.06 -0.22 13.94
C THR A 538 3.21 0.51 15.00
N ALA A 539 1.95 0.09 15.16
CA ALA A 539 1.06 0.68 16.16
C ALA A 539 1.44 0.26 17.58
N VAL A 540 1.89 -0.99 17.76
CA VAL A 540 2.34 -1.52 19.06
C VAL A 540 3.58 -0.83 19.61
N ASP A 541 4.41 -0.22 18.74
CA ASP A 541 5.61 0.52 19.16
C ASP A 541 5.35 2.03 19.33
N ASP A 542 4.11 2.49 19.07
CA ASP A 542 3.69 3.89 19.09
C ASP A 542 2.62 4.13 20.16
N GLU A 543 3.08 4.33 21.40
CA GLU A 543 2.25 4.48 22.59
C GLU A 543 1.18 5.59 22.44
N ASP A 544 1.50 6.64 21.68
CA ASP A 544 0.64 7.80 21.47
C ASP A 544 -0.29 7.65 20.26
N PHE A 545 -0.15 6.61 19.42
CA PHE A 545 -0.90 6.50 18.15
C PHE A 545 -2.41 6.53 18.35
N ILE A 546 -2.91 5.73 19.30
CA ILE A 546 -4.34 5.68 19.63
C ILE A 546 -4.80 7.01 20.22
N GLU A 547 -3.98 7.67 21.05
CA GLU A 547 -4.29 8.98 21.60
C GLU A 547 -4.37 10.05 20.50
N ARG A 548 -3.44 10.05 19.53
CA ARG A 548 -3.47 10.96 18.37
C ARG A 548 -4.71 10.72 17.51
N LEU A 549 -5.10 9.47 17.26
CA LEU A 549 -6.37 9.15 16.58
C LEU A 549 -7.59 9.67 17.37
N LEU A 550 -7.61 9.48 18.69
CA LEU A 550 -8.68 9.97 19.56
C LEU A 550 -8.67 11.51 19.67
N GLY A 551 -7.53 12.18 19.52
CA GLY A 551 -7.41 13.63 19.52
C GLY A 551 -8.13 14.29 18.35
N ASN A 552 -8.30 13.58 17.23
CA ASN A 552 -8.90 14.13 16.02
C ASN A 552 -10.40 14.46 16.23
N PRO A 553 -10.84 15.72 16.04
CA PRO A 553 -12.18 16.18 16.39
C PRO A 553 -13.29 15.51 15.57
N ASN A 554 -12.97 15.02 14.38
CA ASN A 554 -13.92 14.46 13.43
C ASN A 554 -14.29 13.00 13.73
N LEU A 555 -13.52 12.29 14.55
CA LEU A 555 -13.72 10.88 14.81
C LEU A 555 -15.04 10.63 15.57
N PRO A 556 -15.99 9.82 15.06
CA PRO A 556 -17.27 9.62 15.73
C PRO A 556 -17.17 8.88 17.07
N GLY A 557 -18.09 9.17 17.98
CA GLY A 557 -18.13 8.58 19.33
C GLY A 557 -18.13 7.06 19.38
N TYR A 558 -18.77 6.37 18.42
CA TYR A 558 -18.79 4.91 18.38
C TYR A 558 -17.43 4.31 18.01
N VAL A 559 -16.65 4.98 17.15
CA VAL A 559 -15.29 4.54 16.81
C VAL A 559 -14.36 4.83 17.97
N ARG A 560 -14.47 6.01 18.60
CA ARG A 560 -13.73 6.35 19.83
C ARG A 560 -13.93 5.30 20.92
N LYS A 561 -15.17 4.87 21.14
CA LYS A 561 -15.50 3.79 22.09
C LYS A 561 -14.79 2.49 21.72
N SER A 562 -14.83 2.11 20.43
CA SER A 562 -14.20 0.88 19.94
C SER A 562 -12.68 0.89 20.07
N LEU A 563 -12.02 2.02 19.77
CA LEU A 563 -10.57 2.17 19.90
C LEU A 563 -10.14 2.08 21.37
N ARG A 564 -10.87 2.73 22.28
CA ARG A 564 -10.59 2.66 23.74
C ARG A 564 -10.79 1.28 24.32
N SER A 565 -11.78 0.52 23.85
CA SER A 565 -12.02 -0.85 24.32
C SER A 565 -11.02 -1.87 23.78
N GLY A 566 -10.24 -1.50 22.75
CA GLY A 566 -9.21 -2.34 22.16
C GLY A 566 -7.79 -1.99 22.62
N ALA A 567 -7.59 -0.88 23.35
CA ALA A 567 -6.31 -0.59 23.99
C ALA A 567 -6.11 -1.55 25.17
N PRO A 568 -4.92 -2.14 25.36
CA PRO A 568 -4.65 -2.93 26.55
C PRO A 568 -4.88 -2.06 27.80
N SER A 569 -5.70 -2.56 28.72
CA SER A 569 -5.94 -1.95 30.04
C SER A 569 -4.76 -2.14 30.96
#